data_AF-A0A0H5Q838-F1
#
_entry.id   AF-A0A0H5Q838-F1
#
_cell.length_a   1.000
_cell.length_b   1.000
_cell.length_c   1.000
_cell.angle_alpha   90.00
_cell.angle_beta   90.00
_cell.angle_gamma   90.00
#
_symmetry.space_group_name_H-M   'P 1'
#
loop_
_entity.id
_entity.type
_entity.pdbx_description
1 polymer ?
#
loop_
_entity_poly.entity_id
_entity_poly.type
_entity_poly.pdbx_seq_one_letter_code
_entity_poly.pdbx_strand_id
1 'polypeptide(L)'
;MGIPELFVQSMIVAPQAIKVRISIAWNAQASHSVCTVRVTEGADDILLASSTGSCADLRNGQLLKQQLHHVVENAIDELELLTKRSEPF
;
A
#
# COMPACT_ATOMS: atom_id res chain seq x y z
N MET A 1 22.40 -4.59 37.67
CA MET A 1 22.29 -3.65 36.53
C MET A 1 20.92 -3.85 35.93
N GLY A 2 20.04 -2.85 35.97
CA GLY A 2 18.68 -2.95 35.44
C GLY A 2 18.69 -2.87 33.92
N ILE A 3 17.99 -3.79 33.27
CA ILE A 3 17.76 -3.75 31.83
C ILE A 3 16.84 -2.56 31.57
N PRO A 4 17.17 -1.63 30.65
CA PRO A 4 16.26 -0.53 30.33
C PRO A 4 15.00 -1.08 29.65
N GLU A 5 13.85 -0.89 30.29
CA GLU A 5 12.55 -1.15 29.67
C GLU A 5 12.27 -0.05 28.63
N LEU A 6 12.17 -0.48 27.37
CA LEU A 6 11.87 0.39 26.24
C LEU A 6 10.35 0.43 26.09
N PHE A 7 9.71 1.43 26.71
CA PHE A 7 8.29 1.69 26.53
C PHE A 7 8.07 2.34 25.16
N VAL A 8 7.72 1.53 24.16
CA VAL A 8 7.27 2.04 22.84
C VAL A 8 5.79 2.37 22.97
N GLN A 9 5.50 3.65 23.22
CA GLN A 9 4.14 4.16 23.21
C GLN A 9 3.79 4.59 21.78
N SER A 10 3.30 3.64 20.98
CA SER A 10 2.83 3.90 19.62
C SER A 10 1.54 4.70 19.68
N MET A 11 1.65 6.03 19.55
CA MET A 11 0.49 6.90 19.47
C MET A 11 0.01 6.88 18.01
N ILE A 12 -1.02 6.09 17.74
CA ILE A 12 -1.56 5.96 16.38
C ILE A 12 -2.55 7.10 16.16
N VAL A 13 -2.08 8.15 15.48
CA VAL A 13 -2.90 9.29 15.08
C VAL A 13 -3.62 8.93 13.78
N ALA A 14 -4.93 9.18 13.72
CA ALA A 14 -5.69 8.96 12.50
C ALA A 14 -5.11 9.80 11.35
N PRO A 15 -4.99 9.25 10.12
CA PRO A 15 -4.35 9.95 9.03
C PRO A 15 -5.01 11.29 8.71
N GLN A 16 -4.26 12.39 8.74
CA GLN A 16 -4.84 13.72 8.46
C GLN A 16 -4.92 14.03 6.96
N ALA A 17 -3.99 13.49 6.18
CA ALA A 17 -3.91 13.67 4.74
C ALA A 17 -3.40 12.39 4.07
N ILE A 18 -4.31 11.63 3.48
CA ILE A 18 -3.98 10.41 2.73
C ILE A 18 -3.72 10.79 1.27
N LYS A 19 -2.57 10.35 0.75
CA LYS A 19 -2.17 10.50 -0.64
C LYS A 19 -2.05 9.12 -1.27
N VAL A 20 -2.80 8.90 -2.35
CA VAL A 20 -2.75 7.64 -3.10
C VAL A 20 -1.97 7.88 -4.40
N ARG A 21 -0.90 7.13 -4.61
CA ARG A 21 -0.13 7.12 -5.85
C ARG A 21 -0.26 5.76 -6.51
N ILE A 22 -0.86 5.75 -7.71
CA ILE A 22 -0.91 4.57 -8.57
C ILE A 22 0.15 4.74 -9.67
N SER A 23 1.09 3.81 -9.74
CA SER A 23 2.16 3.79 -10.74
C SER A 23 2.03 2.53 -11.59
N ILE A 24 1.88 2.70 -12.89
CA ILE A 24 1.83 1.59 -13.85
C ILE A 24 3.08 1.70 -14.72
N ALA A 25 3.95 0.70 -14.65
CA ALA A 25 5.16 0.63 -15.45
C ALA A 25 5.14 -0.60 -16.35
N TRP A 26 5.59 -0.46 -17.59
CA TRP A 26 5.82 -1.59 -18.47
C TRP A 26 7.28 -2.03 -18.38
N ASN A 27 7.54 -3.27 -17.97
CA ASN A 27 8.88 -3.82 -18.01
C ASN A 27 9.11 -4.53 -19.35
N ALA A 28 9.80 -3.84 -20.26
CA ALA A 28 10.12 -4.38 -21.58
C ALA A 28 10.97 -5.67 -21.53
N GLN A 29 11.72 -5.90 -20.45
CA GLN A 29 12.57 -7.10 -20.30
C GLN A 29 11.80 -8.32 -19.79
N ALA A 30 10.68 -8.11 -19.10
CA ALA A 30 9.96 -9.18 -18.42
C ALA A 30 8.66 -9.59 -19.14
N SER A 31 8.35 -8.97 -20.29
CA SER A 31 7.13 -9.20 -21.08
C SER A 31 5.83 -9.05 -20.27
N HIS A 32 5.88 -8.27 -19.19
CA HIS A 32 4.71 -7.95 -18.38
C HIS A 32 4.81 -6.53 -17.83
N SER A 33 3.65 -5.97 -17.55
CA SER A 33 3.47 -4.72 -16.80
C SER A 33 3.50 -5.02 -15.32
N VAL A 34 4.09 -4.09 -14.58
CA VAL A 34 4.03 -4.03 -13.12
C VAL A 34 3.18 -2.84 -12.73
N CYS A 35 2.11 -3.09 -12.00
CA CYS A 35 1.27 -2.06 -11.39
C CYS A 35 1.57 -2.03 -9.90
N THR A 36 1.88 -0.85 -9.37
CA THR A 36 2.12 -0.64 -7.95
C THR A 36 1.19 0.47 -7.46
N VAL A 37 0.41 0.17 -6.42
CA VAL A 37 -0.38 1.15 -5.67
C VAL A 37 0.34 1.42 -4.36
N ARG A 38 0.59 2.69 -4.05
CA ARG A 38 1.13 3.13 -2.77
C ARG A 38 0.18 4.13 -2.13
N VAL A 39 -0.08 3.94 -0.85
CA VAL A 39 -0.84 4.86 -0.02
C VAL A 39 0.12 5.44 1.01
N THR A 40 0.25 6.77 1.02
CA THR A 40 1.15 7.50 1.91
C THR A 40 0.40 8.54 2.72
N GLU A 41 0.99 8.95 3.84
CA GLU A 41 0.46 9.98 4.72
C GLU A 41 1.44 11.15 4.91
N GLY A 42 0.87 12.37 4.95
CA GLY A 42 1.57 13.54 5.47
C GLY A 42 2.61 14.13 4.51
N ALA A 43 3.35 15.12 5.01
CA ALA A 43 4.38 15.82 4.24
C ALA A 43 5.62 14.95 3.93
N ASP A 44 5.89 13.97 4.78
CA ASP A 44 7.04 13.06 4.68
C ASP A 44 6.76 11.80 3.85
N ASP A 45 5.57 11.70 3.21
CA ASP A 45 5.13 10.54 2.42
C ASP A 45 5.30 9.19 3.19
N ILE A 46 4.89 9.15 4.47
CA ILE A 46 4.95 7.94 5.31
C ILE A 46 4.16 6.83 4.61
N LEU A 47 4.79 5.68 4.35
CA LEU A 47 4.12 4.57 3.67
C LEU A 47 3.13 3.88 4.62
N LEU A 48 1.85 3.91 4.25
CA LEU A 48 0.78 3.20 4.96
C LEU A 48 0.51 1.83 4.34
N ALA A 49 0.39 1.75 3.02
CA ALA A 49 0.11 0.49 2.32
C ALA A 49 0.76 0.47 0.95
N SER A 50 1.13 -0.73 0.48
CA SER A 50 1.69 -0.92 -0.85
C SER A 50 1.36 -2.29 -1.40
N SER A 51 0.70 -2.31 -2.56
CA SER A 51 0.45 -3.55 -3.30
C SER A 51 1.06 -3.47 -4.69
N THR A 52 1.57 -4.60 -5.18
CA THR A 52 2.14 -4.74 -6.52
C THR A 52 1.57 -5.97 -7.21
N GLY A 53 1.16 -5.80 -8.47
CA GLY A 53 0.66 -6.88 -9.31
C GLY A 53 1.25 -6.81 -10.72
N SER A 54 1.15 -7.91 -11.44
CA SER A 54 1.65 -8.01 -12.81
C SER A 54 0.53 -8.32 -13.80
N CYS A 55 0.55 -7.67 -14.96
CA CYS A 55 -0.35 -7.96 -16.07
C CYS A 55 0.48 -8.30 -17.32
N ALA A 56 0.26 -9.47 -17.91
CA ALA A 56 1.02 -9.93 -19.09
C ALA A 56 0.72 -9.12 -20.36
N ASP A 57 -0.46 -8.51 -20.47
CA ASP A 57 -0.86 -7.75 -21.66
C ASP A 57 -1.60 -6.45 -21.30
N LEU A 58 -0.91 -5.30 -21.42
CA LEU A 58 -1.50 -3.97 -21.22
C LEU A 58 -2.57 -3.60 -22.25
N ARG A 59 -2.55 -4.23 -23.42
CA ARG A 59 -3.49 -3.90 -24.50
C ARG A 59 -4.85 -4.52 -24.23
N ASN A 60 -4.88 -5.57 -23.41
CA ASN A 60 -6.12 -6.13 -22.90
C ASN A 60 -6.62 -5.30 -21.71
N GLY A 61 -7.44 -4.29 -22.02
CA GLY A 61 -8.01 -3.39 -21.01
C GLY A 61 -8.80 -4.11 -19.91
N GLN A 62 -9.36 -5.29 -20.18
CA GLN A 62 -10.09 -6.07 -19.18
C GLN A 62 -9.14 -6.75 -18.18
N LEU A 63 -8.04 -7.35 -18.65
CA LEU A 63 -7.01 -7.92 -17.78
C LEU A 63 -6.31 -6.84 -16.95
N LEU A 64 -6.03 -5.69 -17.56
CA LEU A 64 -5.46 -4.55 -16.84
C LEU A 64 -6.41 -4.06 -15.75
N LYS A 65 -7.71 -3.90 -16.06
CA LYS A 65 -8.73 -3.48 -15.09
C LYS A 65 -8.85 -4.47 -13.93
N GLN A 66 -8.87 -5.77 -14.21
CA GLN A 66 -8.92 -6.81 -13.18
C GLN A 66 -7.68 -6.75 -12.27
N GLN A 67 -6.49 -6.60 -12.84
CA GLN A 67 -5.27 -6.51 -12.03
C GLN A 67 -5.21 -5.22 -11.21
N LEU A 68 -5.61 -4.09 -11.78
CA LEU A 68 -5.71 -2.83 -11.02
C LEU A 68 -6.67 -2.96 -9.84
N HIS A 69 -7.83 -3.60 -10.05
CA HIS A 69 -8.80 -3.83 -8.99
C HIS A 69 -8.20 -4.64 -7.86
N HIS A 70 -7.58 -5.78 -8.19
CA HIS A 70 -6.94 -6.66 -7.22
C HIS A 70 -5.80 -5.97 -6.45
N VAL A 71 -4.95 -5.17 -7.12
CA VAL A 71 -3.87 -4.43 -6.45
C VAL A 71 -4.43 -3.37 -5.51
N VAL A 72 -5.51 -2.68 -5.91
CA VAL A 72 -6.16 -1.68 -5.05
C VAL A 72 -6.84 -2.35 -3.84
N GLU A 73 -7.57 -3.45 -4.03
CA GLU A 73 -8.20 -4.20 -2.93
C GLU A 73 -7.18 -4.64 -1.89
N ASN A 74 -6.05 -5.22 -2.31
CA ASN A 74 -4.98 -5.61 -1.39
C ASN A 74 -4.42 -4.42 -0.58
N ALA A 75 -4.29 -3.24 -1.20
CA ALA A 75 -3.84 -2.05 -0.49
C ALA A 75 -4.91 -1.53 0.51
N ILE A 76 -6.19 -1.69 0.18
CA ILE A 76 -7.30 -1.36 1.09
C ILE A 76 -7.29 -2.32 2.28
N ASP A 77 -7.14 -3.62 2.06
CA ASP A 77 -7.09 -4.62 3.14
C ASP A 77 -5.92 -4.35 4.09
N GLU A 78 -4.76 -3.95 3.58
CA GLU A 78 -3.61 -3.56 4.41
C GLU A 78 -3.91 -2.32 5.26
N LEU A 79 -4.59 -1.31 4.71
CA LEU A 79 -5.05 -0.14 5.47
C LEU A 79 -6.11 -0.51 6.52
N GLU A 80 -7.03 -1.42 6.20
CA GLU A 80 -8.02 -1.91 7.15
C GLU A 80 -7.36 -2.65 8.31
N LEU A 81 -6.36 -3.48 8.03
CA LEU A 81 -5.60 -4.17 9.07
C LEU A 81 -4.86 -3.19 9.96
N LEU A 82 -4.27 -2.14 9.40
CA LEU A 82 -3.64 -1.08 10.17
C LEU A 82 -4.67 -0.39 11.06
N THR A 83 -5.79 0.09 10.51
CA THR A 83 -6.82 0.79 11.29
C THR A 83 -7.46 -0.08 12.38
N LYS A 84 -7.83 -1.34 12.07
CA LYS A 84 -8.44 -2.27 13.04
C LYS A 84 -7.46 -2.73 14.13
N ARG A 85 -6.17 -2.90 13.83
CA ARG A 85 -5.14 -3.21 14.85
C ARG A 85 -4.77 -2.02 15.71
N SER A 86 -5.16 -0.81 15.29
CA SER A 86 -4.82 0.46 15.95
C SER A 86 -5.85 0.93 16.97
N GLU A 87 -7.04 0.32 17.02
CA GLU A 87 -8.05 0.62 18.04
C GLU A 87 -7.77 -0.22 19.31
N PRO A 88 -7.28 0.39 20.41
CA PRO A 88 -7.32 -0.27 21.71
C PRO A 88 -8.77 -0.25 22.19
N PHE A 89 -9.31 -1.42 22.52
CA PHE A 89 -10.51 -1.51 23.36
C PHE A 89 -10.24 -0.90 24.74
#